data_AF-A0A0U2ZXX0-F1
#
_entry.id   AF-A0A0U2ZXX0-F1
#
_cell.length_a   1.000
_cell.length_b   1.000
_cell.length_c   1.000
_cell.angle_alpha   90.00
_cell.angle_beta   90.00
_cell.angle_gamma   90.00
#
_symmetry.space_group_name_H-M   'P 1'
#
loop_
_entity.id
_entity.type
_entity.pdbx_description
1 polymer ?
#
loop_
_entity_poly.entity_id
_entity_poly.type
_entity_poly.pdbx_seq_one_letter_code
_entity_poly.pdbx_strand_id
1 'polypeptide(L)'
;MGGRVELLEIMALRLTESDVANDALSSLFQVFEGVSGWGGGFTAPAEVNTVSALWRAFIAIHRSELESGRRFSLDDPAVTADLVPRGWKLHRRDKRTWPPDR
;
A
#
# COMPACT_ATOMS: atom_id res chain seq x y z
N MET A 1 -6.13 -15.94 14.79
CA MET A 1 -6.10 -15.68 13.34
C MET A 1 -5.24 -14.44 13.10
N GLY A 2 -3.91 -14.58 12.96
CA GLY A 2 -2.97 -13.45 12.80
C GLY A 2 -2.29 -13.35 11.41
N GLY A 3 -2.50 -14.34 10.54
CA GLY A 3 -1.67 -14.50 9.33
C GLY A 3 -1.82 -13.40 8.26
N ARG A 4 -2.93 -12.65 8.23
CA ARG A 4 -3.10 -11.56 7.24
C ARG A 4 -2.18 -10.38 7.54
N VAL A 5 -2.09 -9.95 8.80
CA VAL A 5 -1.26 -8.81 9.17
C VAL A 5 0.22 -9.16 9.09
N GLU A 6 0.60 -10.34 9.56
CA GLU A 6 1.98 -10.84 9.41
C GLU A 6 2.40 -10.88 7.93
N LEU A 7 1.51 -11.33 7.04
CA LEU A 7 1.76 -11.28 5.60
C LEU A 7 1.98 -9.84 5.10
N LEU A 8 1.15 -8.88 5.51
CA LEU A 8 1.31 -7.48 5.14
C LEU A 8 2.64 -6.89 5.65
N GLU A 9 3.07 -7.24 6.87
CA GLU A 9 4.35 -6.84 7.43
C GLU A 9 5.52 -7.39 6.61
N ILE A 10 5.45 -8.66 6.21
CA ILE A 10 6.44 -9.29 5.33
C ILE A 10 6.44 -8.59 3.97
N MET A 11 5.29 -8.36 3.35
CA MET A 11 5.21 -7.67 2.06
C MET A 11 5.80 -6.25 2.15
N ALA A 12 5.54 -5.51 3.23
CA ALA A 12 6.12 -4.20 3.44
C ALA A 12 7.66 -4.24 3.51
N LEU A 13 8.26 -5.28 4.12
CA LEU A 13 9.72 -5.48 4.11
C LEU A 13 10.24 -5.82 2.71
N ARG A 14 9.54 -6.70 2.00
CA ARG A 14 9.94 -7.17 0.66
C ARG A 14 9.80 -6.12 -0.43
N LEU A 15 9.24 -4.95 -0.14
CA LEU A 15 9.26 -3.82 -1.08
C LEU A 15 10.68 -3.50 -1.55
N THR A 16 11.69 -3.65 -0.70
CA THR A 16 13.11 -3.38 -1.03
C THR A 16 13.75 -4.42 -1.95
N GLU A 17 13.08 -5.54 -2.19
CA GLU A 17 13.51 -6.62 -3.08
C GLU A 17 12.95 -6.35 -4.49
N SER A 18 13.81 -5.97 -5.44
CA SER A 18 13.38 -5.48 -6.76
C SER A 18 12.58 -6.49 -7.59
N ASP A 19 12.80 -7.78 -7.38
CA ASP A 19 12.14 -8.88 -8.06
C ASP A 19 10.70 -9.10 -7.58
N VAL A 20 10.37 -8.67 -6.36
CA VAL A 20 9.05 -8.88 -5.75
C VAL A 20 8.36 -7.60 -5.28
N ALA A 21 8.98 -6.43 -5.47
CA ALA A 21 8.42 -5.13 -5.07
C ALA A 21 7.02 -4.89 -5.65
N ASN A 22 6.77 -5.30 -6.90
CA ASN A 22 5.47 -5.14 -7.56
C ASN A 22 4.38 -6.03 -6.91
N ASP A 23 4.71 -7.27 -6.58
CA ASP A 23 3.79 -8.20 -5.94
C ASP A 23 3.52 -7.80 -4.48
N ALA A 24 4.55 -7.29 -3.81
CA ALA A 24 4.44 -6.71 -2.48
C ALA A 24 3.50 -5.48 -2.48
N LEU A 25 3.69 -4.52 -3.40
CA LEU A 25 2.78 -3.36 -3.54
C LEU A 25 1.35 -3.80 -3.85
N SER A 26 1.20 -4.75 -4.77
CA SER A 26 -0.11 -5.30 -5.15
C SER A 26 -0.85 -5.88 -3.94
N SER A 27 -0.13 -6.60 -3.09
CA SER A 27 -0.67 -7.17 -1.84
C SER A 27 -1.01 -6.09 -0.82
N LEU A 28 -0.16 -5.07 -0.67
CA LEU A 28 -0.39 -3.95 0.25
C LEU A 28 -1.60 -3.10 -0.19
N PHE A 29 -1.79 -2.84 -1.47
CA PHE A 29 -2.93 -2.07 -1.97
C PHE A 29 -4.29 -2.74 -1.75
N GLN A 30 -4.33 -4.05 -1.49
CA GLN A 30 -5.57 -4.75 -1.12
C GLN A 30 -6.15 -4.29 0.23
N VAL A 31 -5.37 -3.63 1.07
CA VAL A 31 -5.90 -3.05 2.32
C VAL A 31 -6.84 -1.88 2.05
N PHE A 32 -6.81 -1.29 0.85
CA PHE A 32 -7.66 -0.15 0.52
C PHE A 32 -9.02 -0.57 -0.03
N GLU A 33 -10.06 0.15 0.35
CA GLU A 33 -11.43 -0.07 -0.14
C GLU A 33 -11.66 0.55 -1.52
N GLY A 34 -12.46 -0.12 -2.34
CA GLY A 34 -12.89 0.41 -3.63
C GLY A 34 -11.78 0.54 -4.68
N VAL A 35 -10.58 0.02 -4.40
CA VAL A 35 -9.50 -0.11 -5.38
C VAL A 35 -9.83 -1.27 -6.31
N SER A 36 -10.10 -0.96 -7.57
CA SER A 36 -10.42 -1.94 -8.63
C SER A 36 -9.20 -2.33 -9.46
N GLY A 37 -8.08 -1.66 -9.26
CA GLY A 37 -6.81 -1.96 -9.92
C GLY A 37 -5.76 -0.92 -9.54
N TRP A 38 -4.54 -1.14 -9.98
CA TRP A 38 -3.44 -0.19 -9.84
C TRP A 38 -2.57 -0.27 -11.08
N GLY A 39 -1.98 0.86 -11.43
CA GLY A 39 -1.07 0.99 -12.54
C GLY A 39 0.10 1.85 -12.11
N GLY A 40 1.29 1.48 -12.55
CA GLY A 40 2.49 2.21 -12.20
C GLY A 40 3.67 1.80 -13.04
N GLY A 41 4.73 2.61 -12.94
CA GLY A 41 6.02 2.35 -13.57
C GLY A 41 7.07 1.86 -12.58
N PHE A 42 8.33 2.07 -12.93
CA PHE A 42 9.48 1.81 -12.07
C PHE A 42 9.44 2.70 -10.82
N THR A 43 9.47 2.10 -9.63
CA THR A 43 9.73 2.83 -8.39
C THR A 43 11.22 3.08 -8.25
N ALA A 44 11.63 4.32 -8.00
CA ALA A 44 13.05 4.63 -7.78
C ALA A 44 13.56 3.87 -6.54
N PRO A 45 14.71 3.17 -6.59
CA PRO A 45 15.20 2.36 -5.47
C PRO A 45 15.34 3.14 -4.15
N ALA A 46 15.69 4.43 -4.24
CA ALA A 46 15.79 5.32 -3.08
C ALA A 46 14.43 5.59 -2.40
N GLU A 47 13.33 5.58 -3.16
CA GLU A 47 11.98 5.81 -2.62
C GLU A 47 11.43 4.55 -1.94
N VAL A 48 11.79 3.37 -2.44
CA VAL A 48 11.31 2.09 -1.95
C VAL A 48 11.54 1.90 -0.44
N ASN A 49 12.71 2.28 0.07
CA ASN A 49 13.01 2.20 1.50
C ASN A 49 12.07 3.09 2.34
N THR A 50 11.74 4.27 1.82
CA THR A 50 10.84 5.22 2.50
C THR A 50 9.41 4.69 2.51
N VAL A 51 8.92 4.21 1.36
CA VAL A 51 7.57 3.64 1.25
C VAL A 51 7.43 2.38 2.10
N SER A 52 8.46 1.52 2.14
CA SER A 52 8.52 0.37 3.05
C SER A 52 8.38 0.77 4.52
N ALA A 53 9.13 1.78 4.96
CA ALA A 53 9.06 2.28 6.34
C ALA A 53 7.66 2.85 6.66
N LEU A 54 7.07 3.61 5.74
CA LEU A 54 5.73 4.18 5.91
C LEU A 54 4.64 3.10 6.00
N TRP A 55 4.72 2.06 5.17
CA TRP A 55 3.82 0.92 5.25
C TRP A 55 3.93 0.18 6.58
N ARG A 56 5.15 -0.06 7.06
CA ARG A 56 5.37 -0.69 8.36
C ARG A 56 4.80 0.14 9.50
N ALA A 57 4.98 1.46 9.46
CA ALA A 57 4.39 2.36 10.45
C ALA A 57 2.86 2.34 10.40
N PHE A 58 2.27 2.41 9.20
CA PHE A 58 0.83 2.31 9.00
C PHE A 58 0.26 0.99 9.55
N ILE A 59 0.89 -0.15 9.23
CA ILE A 59 0.45 -1.47 9.71
C ILE A 59 0.56 -1.56 11.24
N ALA A 60 1.64 -1.04 11.83
CA ALA A 60 1.83 -1.07 13.27
C ALA A 60 0.76 -0.24 14.02
N ILE A 61 0.42 0.96 13.50
CA ILE A 61 -0.60 1.84 14.09
C ILE A 61 -1.99 1.20 13.97
N HIS A 62 -2.30 0.60 12.82
CA HIS A 62 -3.63 0.09 12.49
C HIS A 62 -3.76 -1.42 12.66
N ARG A 63 -2.87 -2.04 13.45
CA ARG A 63 -2.74 -3.50 13.55
C ARG A 63 -4.05 -4.20 13.87
N SER A 64 -4.72 -3.78 14.95
CA SER A 64 -5.97 -4.42 15.41
C SER A 64 -7.08 -4.33 14.37
N GLU A 65 -7.11 -3.25 13.59
CA GLU A 65 -8.10 -3.02 12.56
C GLU A 65 -7.84 -3.90 11.34
N LEU A 66 -6.57 -4.02 10.94
CA LEU A 66 -6.17 -4.93 9.87
C LEU A 66 -6.40 -6.40 10.27
N GLU A 67 -6.17 -6.76 11.53
CA GLU A 67 -6.45 -8.09 12.09
C GLU A 67 -7.95 -8.40 12.09
N SER A 68 -8.81 -7.41 12.36
CA SER A 68 -10.27 -7.56 12.26
C SER A 68 -10.77 -7.58 10.81
N GLY A 69 -9.88 -7.44 9.84
CA GLY A 69 -10.19 -7.45 8.41
C GLY A 69 -10.64 -6.11 7.84
N ARG A 70 -10.57 -5.01 8.61
CA ARG A 70 -10.90 -3.66 8.13
C ARG A 70 -10.06 -3.34 6.89
N ARG A 71 -10.70 -2.66 5.95
CA ARG A 71 -10.05 -2.02 4.81
C ARG A 71 -10.17 -0.51 4.98
N PHE A 72 -9.26 0.23 4.38
CA PHE A 72 -9.17 1.68 4.54
C PHE A 72 -9.66 2.40 3.28
N SER A 73 -10.55 3.36 3.46
CA SER A 73 -10.91 4.26 2.35
C SER A 73 -9.69 5.08 1.93
N LEU A 74 -9.51 5.32 0.63
CA LEU A 74 -8.50 6.28 0.14
C LEU A 74 -8.82 7.74 0.52
N ASP A 75 -10.03 7.98 1.06
CA ASP A 75 -10.45 9.26 1.62
C ASP A 75 -10.25 9.32 3.16
N ASP A 76 -9.74 8.25 3.78
CA ASP A 76 -9.42 8.19 5.22
C ASP A 76 -8.16 9.02 5.51
N PRO A 77 -8.16 9.90 6.53
CA PRO A 77 -6.99 10.73 6.86
C PRO A 77 -5.74 9.93 7.25
N ALA A 78 -5.89 8.67 7.69
CA ALA A 78 -4.75 7.78 7.93
C ALA A 78 -4.09 7.30 6.63
N VAL A 79 -4.81 7.33 5.51
CA VAL A 79 -4.31 6.91 4.20
C VAL A 79 -3.71 8.10 3.47
N THR A 80 -2.41 8.27 3.67
CA THR A 80 -1.64 9.32 3.01
C THR A 80 -1.15 8.86 1.64
N ALA A 81 -0.99 9.80 0.70
CA ALA A 81 -0.46 9.52 -0.62
C ALA A 81 0.93 8.86 -0.58
N ASP A 82 1.69 9.06 0.51
CA ASP A 82 3.06 8.54 0.66
C ASP A 82 3.16 7.03 0.86
N LEU A 83 2.02 6.36 1.07
CA LEU A 83 1.92 4.90 1.00
C LEU A 83 1.99 4.38 -0.45
N VAL A 84 1.87 5.25 -1.45
CA VAL A 84 1.97 4.90 -2.86
C VAL A 84 3.27 5.49 -3.41
N PRO A 85 4.18 4.69 -3.99
CA PRO A 85 5.38 5.24 -4.59
C PRO A 85 5.07 6.19 -5.75
N ARG A 86 5.96 7.13 -6.05
CA ARG A 86 5.79 8.02 -7.21
C ARG A 86 5.68 7.23 -8.51
N GLY A 87 4.85 7.74 -9.42
CA GLY A 87 4.52 7.05 -10.66
C GLY A 87 3.57 5.86 -10.51
N TRP A 88 3.12 5.51 -9.30
CA TRP A 88 2.04 4.55 -9.06
C TRP A 88 0.72 5.24 -8.78
N LYS A 89 -0.35 4.63 -9.28
CA LYS A 89 -1.73 5.10 -9.13
C LYS A 89 -2.65 3.93 -8.87
N LEU A 90 -3.62 4.16 -8.00
CA LEU A 90 -4.73 3.29 -7.67
C LEU A 90 -5.95 3.75 -8.47
N HIS A 91 -6.65 2.80 -9.07
CA HIS A 91 -7.88 3.01 -9.81
C HIS A 91 -9.07 2.72 -8.90
N ARG A 92 -10.03 3.64 -8.87
CA ARG A 92 -11.32 3.46 -8.21
C ARG A 92 -12.39 3.30 -9.28
N ARG A 93 -13.34 2.38 -9.07
CA ARG A 93 -14.36 1.99 -10.07
C ARG A 93 -15.13 3.18 -10.67
N ASP A 94 -15.39 4.22 -9.86
CA ASP A 94 -16.23 5.37 -10.25
C ASP A 94 -15.56 6.73 -9.96
N LYS A 95 -14.23 6.77 -9.77
CA LYS A 95 -13.52 8.00 -9.41
C LYS A 95 -12.19 8.14 -10.17
N ARG A 96 -11.61 9.34 -10.10
CA ARG A 96 -10.26 9.63 -10.60
C ARG A 96 -9.22 8.72 -9.93
N THR A 97 -8.11 8.50 -10.63
CA THR A 97 -6.92 7.83 -10.10
C THR A 97 -6.41 8.52 -8.85
N TRP A 98 -5.89 7.75 -7.90
CA TRP A 98 -5.34 8.24 -6.65
C TRP A 98 -3.92 7.70 -6.42
N PRO A 99 -2.95 8.48 -5.95
CA PRO A 99 -3.04 9.91 -5.65
C PRO A 99 -3.17 10.79 -6.91
N PRO A 100 -3.84 11.96 -6.84
CA PRO A 100 -3.82 12.93 -7.93
C PRO A 100 -2.42 13.53 -8.07
N ASP A 101 -1.89 13.57 -9.30
CA ASP A 101 -0.67 14.30 -9.70
C ASP A 101 0.65 13.90 -9.00
N ARG A 102 0.81 12.61 -8.65
CA ARG A 102 2.04 12.05 -8.09
C ARG A 102 2.95 11.38 -9.14
#